data_AF-K6Y8A0-F1
#
_entry.id   AF-K6Y8A0-F1
#
_cell.length_a   1.000
_cell.length_b   1.000
_cell.length_c   1.000
_cell.angle_alpha   90.00
_cell.angle_beta   90.00
_cell.angle_gamma   90.00
#
_symmetry.space_group_name_H-M   'P 1'
#
loop_
_entity.id
_entity.type
_entity.pdbx_description
1 polymer ?
#
loop_
_entity_poly.entity_id
_entity_poly.type
_entity_poly.pdbx_seq_one_letter_code
_entity_poly.pdbx_strand_id
1 'polypeptide(L)'
;MKTKSLLAGIILATSSSVAMADQFFIDVGTDFGDNLRNQAAGASSTGWLDQATYNYQSETLVTDGDANGPSAGDAIVTTGGFISGPAGSSAIAFNAVEGFLPNSFGPESDNDYGDWGLTFQFELTGSLGPALATNYNSGEITFYYFEPGFANTSEFVELFTLDFVSIVQSLGGPSLKTMVSSVGAGTVNGVAAGDVFNFADGSMTDLLGDMVDIFSFVDFNTDPNDVVVTDNMDGTFTLNGNHDGSISFQIPEPSSLAVLGLGLLGLAGAARRRKS
;
A
#
# COMPACT_ATOMS: atom_id res chain seq x y z
N MET A 1 41.19 3.46 -48.56
CA MET A 1 40.56 2.38 -47.75
C MET A 1 39.82 3.03 -46.61
N LYS A 2 38.69 2.42 -46.23
CA LYS A 2 37.46 3.04 -45.70
C LYS A 2 37.58 3.47 -44.22
N THR A 3 37.31 4.74 -43.93
CA THR A 3 36.83 5.21 -42.62
C THR A 3 35.40 4.71 -42.42
N LYS A 4 35.16 3.92 -41.37
CA LYS A 4 33.84 3.39 -41.02
C LYS A 4 33.34 4.00 -39.72
N SER A 5 32.26 4.74 -39.89
CA SER A 5 31.07 4.83 -39.03
C SER A 5 31.23 5.32 -37.59
N LEU A 6 30.89 6.60 -37.45
CA LEU A 6 30.21 7.20 -36.32
C LEU A 6 29.05 6.28 -35.86
N LEU A 7 29.18 5.62 -34.72
CA LEU A 7 28.08 4.95 -34.05
C LEU A 7 27.62 5.84 -32.90
N ALA A 8 26.53 6.56 -33.16
CA ALA A 8 25.69 7.16 -32.15
C ALA A 8 25.11 6.04 -31.28
N GLY A 9 25.70 5.84 -30.10
CA GLY A 9 25.09 5.06 -29.04
C GLY A 9 24.08 5.95 -28.33
N ILE A 10 22.81 5.79 -28.68
CA ILE A 10 21.68 6.29 -27.91
C ILE A 10 21.91 5.85 -26.47
N ILE A 11 22.12 6.84 -25.59
CA ILE A 11 21.94 6.66 -24.16
C ILE A 11 20.50 6.14 -24.04
N LEU A 12 20.36 4.85 -23.74
CA LEU A 12 19.15 4.32 -23.15
C LEU A 12 18.95 5.15 -21.89
N ALA A 13 18.13 6.20 -22.01
CA ALA A 13 17.40 6.74 -20.89
C ALA A 13 16.36 5.67 -20.52
N THR A 14 16.84 4.53 -20.01
CA THR A 14 16.13 3.86 -18.93
C THR A 14 16.40 4.73 -17.71
N SER A 15 15.81 5.93 -17.69
CA SER A 15 15.35 6.47 -16.44
C SER A 15 14.31 5.47 -15.95
N SER A 16 14.79 4.43 -15.27
CA SER A 16 14.16 4.05 -14.02
C SER A 16 14.16 5.34 -13.20
N SER A 17 13.15 6.19 -13.43
CA SER A 17 12.67 7.06 -12.39
C SER A 17 12.51 6.11 -11.21
N VAL A 18 13.36 6.28 -10.22
CA VAL A 18 13.01 5.97 -8.84
C VAL A 18 11.63 6.60 -8.68
N ALA A 19 10.59 5.79 -8.82
CA ALA A 19 9.23 6.28 -8.73
C ALA A 19 9.10 6.82 -7.32
N MET A 20 9.04 8.13 -7.19
CA MET A 20 8.74 8.75 -5.92
C MET A 20 7.29 8.41 -5.61
N ALA A 21 7.01 8.04 -4.36
CA ALA A 21 5.63 7.91 -3.90
C ALA A 21 4.91 9.23 -4.15
N ASP A 22 3.68 9.15 -4.65
CA ASP A 22 2.84 10.31 -4.83
C ASP A 22 2.20 10.70 -3.51
N GLN A 23 2.07 12.01 -3.33
CA GLN A 23 1.46 12.54 -2.12
C GLN A 23 -0.05 12.33 -2.14
N PHE A 24 -0.58 11.97 -0.98
CA PHE A 24 -2.02 11.84 -0.74
C PHE A 24 -2.44 12.64 0.48
N PHE A 25 -3.74 12.90 0.62
CA PHE A 25 -4.33 13.39 1.85
C PHE A 25 -5.61 12.62 2.13
N ILE A 26 -6.06 12.68 3.38
CA ILE A 26 -7.26 12.00 3.85
C ILE A 26 -8.31 13.03 4.21
N ASP A 27 -9.54 12.87 3.71
CA ASP A 27 -10.71 13.65 4.10
C ASP A 27 -11.75 12.73 4.73
N VAL A 28 -11.96 12.86 6.04
CA VAL A 28 -12.92 12.02 6.78
C VAL A 28 -14.24 12.75 7.04
N GLY A 29 -14.48 13.90 6.39
CA GLY A 29 -15.73 14.67 6.53
C GLY A 29 -15.93 15.39 7.86
N THR A 30 -14.99 15.28 8.80
CA THR A 30 -15.02 15.91 10.12
C THR A 30 -14.03 17.07 10.17
N ASP A 31 -14.45 18.20 10.71
CA ASP A 31 -13.63 19.42 10.84
C ASP A 31 -12.50 19.22 11.87
N PHE A 32 -11.25 19.25 11.40
CA PHE A 32 -10.02 19.18 12.21
C PHE A 32 -9.60 20.51 12.83
N GLY A 33 -10.44 21.54 12.72
CA GLY A 33 -10.19 22.88 13.22
C GLY A 33 -9.36 23.73 12.25
N ASP A 34 -9.13 24.99 12.62
CA ASP A 34 -8.55 26.02 11.75
C ASP A 34 -7.02 25.99 11.77
N ASN A 35 -6.43 24.91 11.26
CA ASN A 35 -4.98 24.67 11.20
C ASN A 35 -4.45 24.80 9.76
N LEU A 36 -4.55 26.00 9.18
CA LEU A 36 -4.21 26.35 7.78
C LEU A 36 -2.82 25.92 7.27
N ARG A 37 -1.91 25.45 8.14
CA ARG A 37 -0.58 24.97 7.76
C ARG A 37 -0.50 23.47 7.49
N ASN A 38 -1.50 22.69 7.92
CA ASN A 38 -1.49 21.24 7.91
C ASN A 38 -2.73 20.64 7.22
N GLN A 39 -3.34 21.38 6.28
CA GLN A 39 -4.51 20.94 5.51
C GLN A 39 -4.21 20.99 4.02
N ALA A 40 -4.62 19.97 3.28
CA ALA A 40 -4.44 19.89 1.83
C ALA A 40 -5.58 20.59 1.07
N ALA A 41 -6.82 20.38 1.50
CA ALA A 41 -8.03 20.77 0.77
C ALA A 41 -9.17 21.31 1.66
N GLY A 42 -8.83 21.89 2.83
CA GLY A 42 -9.79 22.53 3.74
C GLY A 42 -9.85 21.85 5.10
N ALA A 43 -10.82 22.26 5.92
CA ALA A 43 -10.85 21.97 7.34
C ALA A 43 -11.06 20.48 7.68
N SER A 44 -11.64 19.69 6.78
CA SER A 44 -11.84 18.24 6.96
C SER A 44 -10.72 17.37 6.41
N SER A 45 -9.68 17.98 5.84
CA SER A 45 -8.56 17.27 5.21
C SER A 45 -7.31 17.27 6.09
N THR A 46 -6.58 16.16 6.07
CA THR A 46 -5.19 16.14 6.55
C THR A 46 -4.30 16.99 5.64
N GLY A 47 -3.05 17.16 6.04
CA GLY A 47 -2.00 17.66 5.15
C GLY A 47 -1.65 16.62 4.08
N TRP A 48 -0.73 16.98 3.18
CA TRP A 48 -0.13 16.05 2.23
C TRP A 48 0.80 15.06 2.94
N LEU A 49 0.65 13.79 2.61
CA LEU A 49 1.30 12.62 3.20
C LEU A 49 1.97 11.83 2.08
N ASP A 50 3.14 11.27 2.37
CA ASP A 50 3.89 10.38 1.47
C ASP A 50 3.62 8.90 1.80
N GLN A 51 3.32 8.60 3.07
CA GLN A 51 3.28 7.23 3.57
C GLN A 51 2.43 7.12 4.84
N ALA A 52 1.78 5.97 5.03
CA ALA A 52 1.19 5.55 6.30
C ALA A 52 2.02 4.42 6.91
N THR A 53 2.25 4.47 8.21
CA THR A 53 2.95 3.44 8.98
C THR A 53 1.97 2.71 9.89
N TYR A 54 2.13 1.41 10.05
CA TYR A 54 1.20 0.59 10.81
C TYR A 54 1.92 -0.54 11.53
N ASN A 55 1.29 -1.05 12.58
CA ASN A 55 1.69 -2.31 13.20
C ASN A 55 0.59 -3.34 12.94
N TYR A 56 1.00 -4.59 12.74
CA TYR A 56 0.09 -5.70 12.54
C TYR A 56 0.62 -7.01 13.08
N GLN A 57 -0.31 -7.92 13.33
CA GLN A 57 -0.01 -9.32 13.62
C GLN A 57 -0.43 -10.16 12.42
N SER A 58 0.35 -11.19 12.12
CA SER A 58 0.00 -12.15 11.09
C SER A 58 0.12 -13.59 11.57
N GLU A 59 -0.63 -14.44 10.89
CA GLU A 59 -0.61 -15.88 11.03
C GLU A 59 -0.43 -16.49 9.64
N THR A 60 0.62 -17.29 9.48
CA THR A 60 0.87 -18.06 8.26
C THR A 60 0.65 -19.53 8.53
N LEU A 61 -0.34 -20.11 7.87
CA LEU A 61 -0.56 -21.55 7.81
C LEU A 61 0.30 -22.14 6.69
N VAL A 62 1.18 -23.06 7.05
CA VAL A 62 2.03 -23.83 6.13
C VAL A 62 1.44 -25.23 6.00
N THR A 63 1.18 -25.66 4.77
CA THR A 63 0.79 -27.04 4.46
C THR A 63 2.02 -27.80 3.99
N ASP A 64 2.54 -28.67 4.85
CA ASP A 64 3.69 -29.54 4.55
C ASP A 64 3.21 -30.79 3.80
N GLY A 65 3.44 -30.80 2.50
CA GLY A 65 2.98 -31.87 1.62
C GLY A 65 3.84 -33.14 1.67
N ASP A 66 5.07 -33.06 2.20
CA ASP A 66 6.04 -34.15 2.18
C ASP A 66 6.47 -34.65 3.57
N ALA A 67 5.90 -34.06 4.62
CA ALA A 67 6.11 -34.39 6.02
C ALA A 67 7.57 -34.21 6.49
N ASN A 68 8.29 -33.26 5.90
CA ASN A 68 9.68 -32.95 6.24
C ASN A 68 9.84 -31.79 7.24
N GLY A 69 8.73 -31.17 7.66
CA GLY A 69 8.69 -29.91 8.39
C GLY A 69 8.44 -28.72 7.45
N PRO A 70 8.30 -27.49 7.98
CA PRO A 70 8.10 -26.31 7.14
C PRO A 70 9.36 -26.03 6.32
N SER A 71 9.25 -26.16 5.00
CA SER A 71 10.37 -26.11 4.07
C SER A 71 10.03 -25.37 2.77
N ALA A 72 11.08 -25.06 2.00
CA ALA A 72 10.91 -24.30 0.77
C ALA A 72 10.07 -25.09 -0.26
N GLY A 73 9.00 -24.47 -0.75
CA GLY A 73 8.05 -25.07 -1.67
C GLY A 73 6.69 -25.42 -1.04
N ASP A 74 6.60 -25.46 0.29
CA ASP A 74 5.34 -25.71 0.98
C ASP A 74 4.35 -24.59 0.73
N ALA A 75 3.08 -24.95 0.54
CA ALA A 75 2.02 -23.98 0.31
C ALA A 75 1.74 -23.18 1.58
N ILE A 76 1.53 -21.88 1.42
CA ILE A 76 1.19 -20.98 2.53
C ILE A 76 -0.09 -20.21 2.28
N VAL A 77 -0.81 -19.97 3.36
CA VAL A 77 -1.87 -18.97 3.47
C VAL A 77 -1.53 -18.10 4.66
N THR A 78 -1.32 -16.81 4.42
CA THR A 78 -1.03 -15.82 5.46
C THR A 78 -2.21 -14.88 5.60
N THR A 79 -2.77 -14.83 6.79
CA THR A 79 -3.78 -13.85 7.18
C THR A 79 -3.17 -12.87 8.17
N GLY A 80 -3.53 -11.59 8.09
CA GLY A 80 -3.10 -10.62 9.09
C GLY A 80 -3.92 -9.35 9.08
N GLY A 81 -3.57 -8.44 9.99
CA GLY A 81 -4.41 -7.30 10.29
C GLY A 81 -5.58 -7.67 11.22
N PHE A 82 -6.66 -6.88 11.22
CA PHE A 82 -7.83 -7.27 12.01
C PHE A 82 -8.53 -8.46 11.32
N ILE A 83 -8.91 -9.47 12.10
CA ILE A 83 -9.64 -10.63 11.58
C ILE A 83 -11.06 -10.57 12.17
N SER A 84 -12.06 -10.45 11.30
CA SER A 84 -13.46 -10.49 11.72
C SER A 84 -13.94 -11.95 11.85
N GLY A 85 -14.09 -12.44 13.08
CA GLY A 85 -14.61 -13.81 13.30
C GLY A 85 -14.75 -14.24 14.76
N PRO A 86 -15.48 -15.33 15.05
CA PRO A 86 -15.71 -15.83 16.41
C PRO A 86 -14.46 -16.40 17.10
N ALA A 87 -13.36 -16.59 16.35
CA ALA A 87 -12.13 -17.22 16.82
C ALA A 87 -11.00 -16.24 17.18
N GLY A 88 -11.22 -14.93 17.13
CA GLY A 88 -10.20 -13.98 17.56
C GLY A 88 -10.47 -12.59 17.07
N SER A 89 -10.96 -11.73 17.96
CA SER A 89 -10.75 -10.29 17.82
C SER A 89 -9.25 -10.03 17.98
N SER A 90 -8.47 -10.14 16.90
CA SER A 90 -7.15 -9.50 16.89
C SER A 90 -7.40 -8.03 17.17
N ALA A 91 -6.94 -7.57 18.33
CA ALA A 91 -7.30 -6.25 18.81
C ALA A 91 -6.82 -5.20 17.80
N ILE A 92 -7.68 -4.23 17.51
CA ILE A 92 -7.32 -3.02 16.74
C ILE A 92 -6.03 -2.39 17.31
N ALA A 93 -5.81 -2.54 18.62
CA ALA A 93 -4.61 -2.11 19.35
C ALA A 93 -3.28 -2.60 18.76
N PHE A 94 -3.27 -3.66 17.95
CA PHE A 94 -2.07 -4.20 17.30
C PHE A 94 -2.23 -4.31 15.78
N ASN A 95 -3.31 -3.78 15.19
CA ASN A 95 -3.62 -3.94 13.77
C ASN A 95 -4.23 -2.63 13.25
N ALA A 96 -3.49 -1.53 13.37
CA ALA A 96 -3.96 -0.21 13.01
C ALA A 96 -2.83 0.62 12.39
N VAL A 97 -3.24 1.63 11.62
CA VAL A 97 -2.33 2.69 11.21
C VAL A 97 -1.98 3.53 12.44
N GLU A 98 -0.69 3.68 12.69
CA GLU A 98 -0.16 4.36 13.88
C GLU A 98 0.42 5.74 13.55
N GLY A 99 0.70 6.01 12.28
CA GLY A 99 1.28 7.28 11.89
C GLY A 99 1.31 7.51 10.39
N PHE A 100 1.70 8.73 10.04
CA PHE A 100 1.89 9.17 8.66
C PHE A 100 3.22 9.92 8.53
N LEU A 101 3.79 9.94 7.33
CA LEU A 101 5.03 10.67 6.99
C LEU A 101 4.76 11.58 5.77
N PRO A 102 5.49 12.71 5.58
CA PRO A 102 6.59 13.24 6.39
C PRO A 102 6.13 13.86 7.71
N ASN A 103 4.83 13.95 7.92
CA ASN A 103 4.23 14.61 9.05
C ASN A 103 4.06 13.59 10.20
N SER A 104 5.10 13.42 11.03
CA SER A 104 4.92 12.82 12.37
C SER A 104 4.38 13.92 13.28
N PHE A 105 3.06 14.08 13.42
CA PHE A 105 2.58 15.24 14.15
C PHE A 105 2.81 15.07 15.67
N GLY A 106 2.84 16.20 16.38
CA GLY A 106 2.96 16.25 17.84
C GLY A 106 1.64 15.86 18.52
N PRO A 107 1.18 16.53 19.59
CA PRO A 107 -0.09 16.19 20.27
C PRO A 107 -1.37 16.32 19.39
N GLU A 108 -1.21 16.62 18.10
CA GLU A 108 -2.22 16.62 17.05
C GLU A 108 -1.98 15.49 16.01
N SER A 109 -1.21 14.46 16.36
CA SER A 109 -1.04 13.16 15.67
C SER A 109 -0.53 12.09 16.63
N ASP A 110 -0.98 12.18 17.87
CA ASP A 110 -1.46 10.95 18.46
C ASP A 110 -2.74 10.57 17.71
N ASN A 111 -3.05 9.29 17.60
CA ASN A 111 -4.38 8.77 17.24
C ASN A 111 -5.46 9.26 18.25
N ASP A 112 -5.68 10.58 18.32
CA ASP A 112 -6.39 11.33 19.37
C ASP A 112 -7.05 12.62 18.80
N TYR A 113 -7.43 12.60 17.52
CA TYR A 113 -8.29 13.62 16.86
C TYR A 113 -9.78 13.50 17.23
N GLY A 114 -10.13 12.83 18.33
CA GLY A 114 -11.50 12.32 18.47
C GLY A 114 -11.79 11.21 17.47
N ASP A 115 -13.01 10.68 17.54
CA ASP A 115 -13.33 9.28 17.28
C ASP A 115 -13.06 8.75 15.84
N TRP A 116 -11.82 8.58 15.36
CA TRP A 116 -11.55 7.74 14.18
C TRP A 116 -10.15 7.10 14.08
N GLY A 117 -10.03 6.07 13.25
CA GLY A 117 -8.78 5.39 12.92
C GLY A 117 -8.86 4.56 11.64
N LEU A 118 -7.70 4.08 11.18
CA LEU A 118 -7.58 3.19 10.03
C LEU A 118 -7.04 1.83 10.46
N THR A 119 -7.59 0.79 9.87
CA THR A 119 -7.16 -0.60 10.04
C THR A 119 -7.19 -1.30 8.69
N PHE A 120 -6.67 -2.52 8.64
CA PHE A 120 -6.65 -3.32 7.43
C PHE A 120 -6.71 -4.79 7.78
N GLN A 121 -7.13 -5.59 6.82
CA GLN A 121 -7.03 -7.03 6.85
C GLN A 121 -6.42 -7.50 5.54
N PHE A 122 -5.75 -8.65 5.56
CA PHE A 122 -5.26 -9.28 4.35
C PHE A 122 -5.30 -10.79 4.44
N GLU A 123 -5.44 -11.41 3.27
CA GLU A 123 -5.22 -12.83 3.06
C GLU A 123 -4.35 -12.98 1.81
N LEU A 124 -3.15 -13.52 1.99
CA LEU A 124 -2.15 -13.70 0.96
C LEU A 124 -1.79 -15.16 0.85
N THR A 125 -1.70 -15.67 -0.37
CA THR A 125 -1.33 -17.06 -0.62
C THR A 125 -0.02 -17.12 -1.38
N GLY A 126 0.69 -18.24 -1.21
CA GLY A 126 1.97 -18.42 -1.86
C GLY A 126 2.66 -19.71 -1.48
N SER A 127 4.00 -19.64 -1.41
CA SER A 127 4.82 -20.74 -0.91
C SER A 127 5.92 -20.27 0.03
N LEU A 128 6.36 -21.12 0.95
CA LEU A 128 7.58 -20.89 1.70
C LEU A 128 8.80 -20.92 0.77
N GLY A 129 9.73 -20.03 1.04
CA GLY A 129 11.06 -19.98 0.47
C GLY A 129 12.12 -20.49 1.44
N PRO A 130 13.40 -20.35 1.06
CA PRO A 130 14.51 -20.61 1.96
C PRO A 130 14.38 -19.78 3.25
N ALA A 131 14.77 -20.37 4.38
CA ALA A 131 14.74 -19.71 5.70
C ALA A 131 13.35 -19.14 6.08
N LEU A 132 12.27 -19.87 5.71
CA LEU A 132 10.88 -19.50 6.01
C LEU A 132 10.41 -18.18 5.38
N ALA A 133 11.10 -17.69 4.35
CA ALA A 133 10.66 -16.49 3.63
C ALA A 133 9.29 -16.73 2.96
N THR A 134 8.32 -15.84 3.17
CA THR A 134 6.98 -15.98 2.58
C THR A 134 6.94 -15.43 1.16
N ASN A 135 6.85 -16.30 0.15
CA ASN A 135 6.76 -15.89 -1.26
C ASN A 135 5.30 -15.86 -1.71
N TYR A 136 4.65 -14.71 -1.56
CA TYR A 136 3.28 -14.51 -2.03
C TYR A 136 3.19 -14.43 -3.55
N ASN A 137 2.09 -14.92 -4.10
CA ASN A 137 1.78 -14.88 -5.53
C ASN A 137 0.34 -14.45 -5.85
N SER A 138 -0.53 -14.36 -4.85
CA SER A 138 -1.90 -13.84 -4.97
C SER A 138 -2.45 -13.46 -3.60
N GLY A 139 -3.58 -12.76 -3.61
CA GLY A 139 -4.30 -12.33 -2.43
C GLY A 139 -4.62 -10.85 -2.47
N GLU A 140 -5.28 -10.40 -1.43
CA GLU A 140 -5.86 -9.05 -1.34
C GLU A 140 -5.59 -8.44 0.03
N ILE A 141 -5.51 -7.11 0.07
CA ILE A 141 -5.39 -6.31 1.28
C ILE A 141 -6.50 -5.27 1.26
N THR A 142 -7.34 -5.24 2.27
CA THR A 142 -8.47 -4.31 2.36
C THR A 142 -8.27 -3.36 3.53
N PHE A 143 -8.40 -2.06 3.27
CA PHE A 143 -8.30 -0.99 4.26
C PHE A 143 -9.68 -0.52 4.70
N TYR A 144 -9.78 -0.18 5.97
CA TYR A 144 -11.03 0.20 6.63
C TYR A 144 -10.84 1.43 7.50
N TYR A 145 -11.92 2.20 7.58
CA TYR A 145 -12.14 3.23 8.57
C TYR A 145 -12.95 2.69 9.75
N PHE A 146 -12.61 3.12 10.96
CA PHE A 146 -13.39 2.83 12.16
C PHE A 146 -13.40 4.02 13.12
N GLU A 147 -14.38 4.06 14.03
CA GLU A 147 -14.44 5.03 15.12
C GLU A 147 -14.27 4.34 16.48
N PRO A 148 -13.49 4.88 17.44
CA PRO A 148 -13.57 4.54 18.85
C PRO A 148 -15.02 4.50 19.33
N GLY A 149 -15.42 3.35 19.89
CA GLY A 149 -16.79 3.12 20.34
C GLY A 149 -17.61 2.21 19.43
N PHE A 150 -17.13 1.91 18.21
CA PHE A 150 -17.68 0.80 17.42
C PHE A 150 -17.62 -0.49 18.23
N ALA A 151 -18.78 -1.14 18.39
CA ALA A 151 -18.90 -2.34 19.21
C ALA A 151 -18.54 -3.59 18.42
N ASN A 152 -18.64 -3.54 17.09
CA ASN A 152 -18.39 -4.66 16.19
C ASN A 152 -17.62 -4.22 14.95
N THR A 153 -16.78 -5.11 14.42
CA THR A 153 -16.04 -4.89 13.16
C THR A 153 -16.94 -4.75 11.94
N SER A 154 -18.20 -5.18 12.02
CA SER A 154 -19.21 -4.94 10.97
C SER A 154 -19.59 -3.46 10.80
N GLU A 155 -19.23 -2.61 11.77
CA GLU A 155 -19.45 -1.17 11.71
C GLU A 155 -18.31 -0.47 10.93
N PHE A 156 -17.23 -1.18 10.62
CA PHE A 156 -16.09 -0.62 9.89
C PHE A 156 -16.50 -0.34 8.45
N VAL A 157 -16.02 0.78 7.92
CA VAL A 157 -16.29 1.19 6.54
C VAL A 157 -15.09 0.81 5.70
N GLU A 158 -15.28 -0.13 4.77
CA GLU A 158 -14.28 -0.43 3.75
C GLU A 158 -13.98 0.84 2.95
N LEU A 159 -12.70 1.17 2.79
CA LEU A 159 -12.25 2.31 2.00
C LEU A 159 -11.83 1.85 0.61
N PHE A 160 -10.91 0.90 0.54
CA PHE A 160 -10.41 0.35 -0.71
C PHE A 160 -9.77 -1.03 -0.50
N THR A 161 -9.69 -1.79 -1.59
CA THR A 161 -9.02 -3.09 -1.67
C THR A 161 -7.87 -3.02 -2.66
N LEU A 162 -6.78 -3.71 -2.33
CA LEU A 162 -5.55 -3.80 -3.08
C LEU A 162 -5.31 -5.24 -3.52
N ASP A 163 -5.08 -5.45 -4.81
CA ASP A 163 -4.72 -6.76 -5.36
C ASP A 163 -3.21 -6.93 -5.42
N PHE A 164 -2.74 -8.13 -5.08
CA PHE A 164 -1.33 -8.50 -5.25
C PHE A 164 -0.89 -8.37 -6.72
N VAL A 165 0.27 -7.74 -6.93
CA VAL A 165 0.91 -7.66 -8.27
C VAL A 165 2.26 -8.37 -8.27
N SER A 166 3.15 -8.03 -7.33
CA SER A 166 4.48 -8.63 -7.24
C SER A 166 5.08 -8.47 -5.86
N ILE A 167 6.14 -9.24 -5.58
CA ILE A 167 6.85 -9.23 -4.30
C ILE A 167 8.35 -9.03 -4.53
N VAL A 168 8.99 -8.32 -3.62
CA VAL A 168 10.45 -8.25 -3.49
C VAL A 168 10.81 -8.72 -2.09
N GLN A 169 11.70 -9.70 -2.01
CA GLN A 169 12.21 -10.19 -0.73
C GLN A 169 13.37 -9.31 -0.25
N SER A 170 13.34 -8.94 1.03
CA SER A 170 14.43 -8.24 1.70
C SER A 170 14.80 -8.95 3.01
N LEU A 171 15.94 -8.57 3.61
CA LEU A 171 16.34 -9.09 4.92
C LEU A 171 15.40 -8.67 6.06
N GLY A 172 14.62 -7.59 5.86
CA GLY A 172 13.60 -7.15 6.81
C GLY A 172 12.24 -7.82 6.59
N GLY A 173 12.05 -8.58 5.50
CA GLY A 173 10.75 -9.14 5.14
C GLY A 173 10.34 -8.77 3.72
N PRO A 174 9.17 -9.25 3.29
CA PRO A 174 8.68 -9.00 1.94
C PRO A 174 8.10 -7.59 1.80
N SER A 175 8.40 -6.95 0.68
CA SER A 175 7.69 -5.74 0.23
C SER A 175 6.89 -6.07 -1.01
N LEU A 176 5.61 -5.74 -0.99
CA LEU A 176 4.66 -6.03 -2.04
C LEU A 176 4.43 -4.78 -2.88
N LYS A 177 4.35 -5.00 -4.19
CA LYS A 177 3.65 -4.09 -5.08
C LYS A 177 2.23 -4.61 -5.24
N THR A 178 1.26 -3.73 -5.00
CA THR A 178 -0.16 -4.01 -5.20
C THR A 178 -0.79 -2.93 -6.07
N MET A 179 -2.06 -3.13 -6.44
CA MET A 179 -2.84 -2.17 -7.22
C MET A 179 -4.23 -2.04 -6.61
N VAL A 180 -4.76 -0.82 -6.54
CA VAL A 180 -6.14 -0.60 -6.08
C VAL A 180 -7.10 -1.27 -7.07
N SER A 181 -7.93 -2.19 -6.59
CA SER A 181 -8.88 -2.95 -7.40
C SER A 181 -10.32 -2.49 -7.21
N SER A 182 -10.66 -1.97 -6.03
CA SER A 182 -11.98 -1.42 -5.74
C SER A 182 -11.93 -0.38 -4.62
N VAL A 183 -12.97 0.45 -4.57
CA VAL A 183 -13.31 1.33 -3.44
C VAL A 183 -14.58 0.84 -2.76
N GLY A 184 -14.70 1.10 -1.46
CA GLY A 184 -15.87 0.72 -0.69
C GLY A 184 -17.14 1.48 -1.11
N ALA A 185 -18.30 0.87 -0.88
CA ALA A 185 -19.60 1.45 -1.22
C ALA A 185 -20.22 2.30 -0.09
N GLY A 186 -19.54 2.40 1.06
CA GLY A 186 -20.01 3.10 2.25
C GLY A 186 -19.74 4.61 2.23
N THR A 187 -20.00 5.25 3.37
CA THR A 187 -19.67 6.66 3.60
C THR A 187 -19.01 6.85 4.95
N VAL A 188 -18.04 7.75 5.04
CA VAL A 188 -17.39 8.22 6.27
C VAL A 188 -17.82 9.66 6.50
N ASN A 189 -18.62 9.91 7.54
CA ASN A 189 -19.17 11.24 7.88
C ASN A 189 -19.76 12.02 6.68
N GLY A 190 -20.40 11.32 5.75
CA GLY A 190 -21.01 11.91 4.54
C GLY A 190 -20.10 12.01 3.33
N VAL A 191 -18.81 11.69 3.45
CA VAL A 191 -17.87 11.50 2.34
C VAL A 191 -17.99 10.07 1.83
N ALA A 192 -18.05 9.85 0.51
CA ALA A 192 -18.05 8.49 -0.03
C ALA A 192 -16.73 7.79 0.30
N ALA A 193 -16.73 6.49 0.58
CA ALA A 193 -15.53 5.79 1.06
C ALA A 193 -14.34 5.89 0.08
N GLY A 194 -14.60 5.82 -1.23
CA GLY A 194 -13.56 6.04 -2.26
C GLY A 194 -13.10 7.48 -2.41
N ASP A 195 -13.78 8.44 -1.79
CA ASP A 195 -13.40 9.86 -1.78
C ASP A 195 -12.65 10.26 -0.50
N VAL A 196 -12.42 9.31 0.42
CA VAL A 196 -11.65 9.55 1.63
C VAL A 196 -10.17 9.74 1.33
N PHE A 197 -9.62 8.94 0.41
CA PHE A 197 -8.23 9.06 -0.05
C PHE A 197 -8.14 9.88 -1.32
N ASN A 198 -7.34 10.95 -1.26
CA ASN A 198 -7.23 11.93 -2.33
C ASN A 198 -5.78 12.19 -2.71
N PHE A 199 -5.56 12.46 -3.98
CA PHE A 199 -4.27 12.74 -4.57
C PHE A 199 -4.31 14.08 -5.31
N ALA A 200 -3.15 14.53 -5.82
CA ALA A 200 -3.07 15.77 -6.59
C ALA A 200 -4.02 15.80 -7.81
N ASP A 201 -4.26 14.63 -8.41
CA ASP A 201 -5.04 14.48 -9.64
C ASP A 201 -6.51 14.12 -9.41
N GLY A 202 -6.94 13.86 -8.17
CA GLY A 202 -8.34 13.52 -7.84
C GLY A 202 -8.48 12.55 -6.67
N SER A 203 -9.73 12.18 -6.35
CA SER A 203 -10.01 11.15 -5.36
C SER A 203 -9.67 9.75 -5.91
N MET A 204 -9.56 8.76 -5.02
CA MET A 204 -9.35 7.37 -5.45
C MET A 204 -10.49 6.87 -6.36
N THR A 205 -11.75 7.25 -6.07
CA THR A 205 -12.89 6.96 -6.95
C THR A 205 -12.72 7.60 -8.33
N ASP A 206 -12.34 8.87 -8.39
CA ASP A 206 -12.20 9.62 -9.65
C ASP A 206 -11.13 8.97 -10.54
N LEU A 207 -9.97 8.65 -9.96
CA LEU A 207 -8.86 8.03 -10.66
C LEU A 207 -9.21 6.64 -11.22
N LEU A 208 -9.90 5.81 -10.43
CA LEU A 208 -10.38 4.51 -10.90
C LEU A 208 -11.45 4.67 -12.00
N GLY A 209 -12.34 5.66 -11.86
CA GLY A 209 -13.35 6.00 -12.87
C GLY A 209 -12.74 6.43 -14.21
N ASP A 210 -11.60 7.12 -14.15
CA ASP A 210 -10.80 7.54 -15.31
C ASP A 210 -9.86 6.44 -15.84
N MET A 211 -9.95 5.22 -15.29
CA MET A 211 -9.11 4.07 -15.65
C MET A 211 -7.61 4.32 -15.43
N VAL A 212 -7.27 5.08 -14.39
CA VAL A 212 -5.90 5.29 -13.94
C VAL A 212 -5.54 4.20 -12.94
N ASP A 213 -4.48 3.44 -13.23
CA ASP A 213 -3.96 2.41 -12.31
C ASP A 213 -3.32 3.09 -11.10
N ILE A 214 -3.79 2.80 -9.89
CA ILE A 214 -3.17 3.29 -8.65
C ILE A 214 -2.37 2.13 -8.06
N PHE A 215 -1.04 2.24 -8.10
CA PHE A 215 -0.17 1.26 -7.46
C PHE A 215 0.07 1.63 -6.01
N SER A 216 0.31 0.63 -5.17
CA SER A 216 0.82 0.85 -3.83
C SER A 216 1.99 -0.08 -3.52
N PHE A 217 2.85 0.37 -2.62
CA PHE A 217 3.96 -0.41 -2.09
C PHE A 217 3.71 -0.64 -0.60
N VAL A 218 3.51 -1.91 -0.25
CA VAL A 218 3.17 -2.37 1.09
C VAL A 218 4.37 -3.10 1.66
N ASP A 219 4.92 -2.63 2.76
CA ASP A 219 6.03 -3.26 3.45
C ASP A 219 5.54 -4.07 4.66
N PHE A 220 5.97 -5.33 4.73
CA PHE A 220 5.65 -6.29 5.79
C PHE A 220 6.91 -6.64 6.57
N ASN A 221 7.59 -5.60 7.03
CA ASN A 221 8.82 -5.76 7.77
C ASN A 221 8.56 -6.57 9.05
N THR A 222 9.32 -7.66 9.20
CA THR A 222 9.16 -8.70 10.20
C THR A 222 10.43 -8.73 11.03
N ASP A 223 10.32 -8.68 12.36
CA ASP A 223 11.46 -9.03 13.20
C ASP A 223 11.66 -10.56 13.15
N PRO A 224 12.77 -11.07 12.59
CA PRO A 224 13.01 -12.50 12.51
C PRO A 224 13.12 -13.19 13.88
N ASN A 225 13.29 -12.44 14.97
CA ASN A 225 13.29 -12.99 16.33
C ASN A 225 11.89 -13.17 16.93
N ASP A 226 10.85 -12.64 16.28
CA ASP A 226 9.47 -12.65 16.78
C ASP A 226 8.57 -13.65 16.03
N VAL A 227 9.17 -14.54 15.23
CA VAL A 227 8.44 -15.62 14.55
C VAL A 227 8.38 -16.86 15.44
N VAL A 228 7.16 -17.22 15.84
CA VAL A 228 6.90 -18.46 16.59
C VAL A 228 6.35 -19.52 15.64
N VAL A 229 7.03 -20.67 15.56
CA VAL A 229 6.60 -21.82 14.77
C VAL A 229 5.91 -22.84 15.66
N THR A 230 4.67 -23.20 15.33
CA THR A 230 3.88 -24.22 16.02
C THR A 230 3.56 -25.37 15.08
N ASP A 231 3.81 -26.61 15.50
CA ASP A 231 3.36 -27.82 14.81
C ASP A 231 1.92 -28.14 15.26
N ASN A 232 0.99 -28.19 14.30
CA ASN A 232 -0.43 -28.45 14.57
C ASN A 232 -0.73 -29.96 14.72
N MET A 233 0.27 -30.82 14.54
CA MET A 233 0.18 -32.29 14.63
C MET A 233 -0.78 -32.92 13.61
N ASP A 234 -1.07 -32.22 12.52
CA ASP A 234 -1.98 -32.65 11.44
C ASP A 234 -1.35 -32.52 10.04
N GLY A 235 -0.04 -32.26 9.96
CA GLY A 235 0.67 -31.98 8.71
C GLY A 235 0.68 -30.50 8.32
N THR A 236 0.20 -29.61 9.20
CA THR A 236 0.33 -28.17 9.04
C THR A 236 1.17 -27.54 10.14
N PHE A 237 1.76 -26.39 9.83
CA PHE A 237 2.50 -25.57 10.79
C PHE A 237 1.92 -24.15 10.78
N THR A 238 1.90 -23.53 11.95
CA THR A 238 1.49 -22.13 12.10
C THR A 238 2.70 -21.27 12.45
N LEU A 239 2.93 -20.21 11.68
CA LEU A 239 3.95 -19.20 11.94
C LEU A 239 3.25 -17.90 12.33
N ASN A 240 3.45 -17.43 13.55
CA ASN A 240 2.90 -16.16 14.03
C ASN A 240 4.02 -15.14 14.17
N GLY A 241 3.73 -13.88 13.87
CA GLY A 241 4.68 -12.78 14.03
C GLY A 241 3.99 -11.44 14.28
N ASN A 242 4.72 -10.53 14.94
CA ASN A 242 4.38 -9.12 14.98
C ASN A 242 5.28 -8.36 13.99
N HIS A 243 4.72 -7.29 13.45
CA HIS A 243 5.30 -6.62 12.31
C HIS A 243 5.05 -5.12 12.39
N ASP A 244 6.04 -4.37 11.95
CA ASP A 244 5.93 -2.95 11.66
C ASP A 244 5.98 -2.82 10.15
N GLY A 245 5.10 -2.03 9.58
CA GLY A 245 4.99 -1.93 8.14
C GLY A 245 4.58 -0.54 7.69
N SER A 246 4.46 -0.41 6.38
CA SER A 246 4.06 0.85 5.79
C SER A 246 3.46 0.70 4.41
N ILE A 247 2.62 1.65 4.04
CA ILE A 247 2.02 1.74 2.71
C ILE A 247 2.28 3.11 2.11
N SER A 248 2.62 3.13 0.82
CA SER A 248 2.78 4.32 0.00
C SER A 248 2.13 4.11 -1.36
N PHE A 249 1.72 5.18 -2.03
CA PHE A 249 1.00 5.11 -3.29
C PHE A 249 1.83 5.67 -4.44
N GLN A 250 1.54 5.21 -5.64
CA GLN A 250 2.10 5.72 -6.87
C GLN A 250 1.04 5.69 -7.97
N ILE A 251 0.79 6.86 -8.55
CA ILE A 251 -0.11 7.10 -9.65
C ILE A 251 0.75 7.38 -10.89
N PRO A 252 0.76 6.49 -11.88
CA PRO A 252 1.43 6.74 -13.14
C PRO A 252 0.87 8.03 -13.77
N GLU A 253 1.76 8.97 -14.11
CA GLU A 253 1.35 10.18 -14.81
C GLU A 253 0.53 9.81 -16.07
N PRO A 254 -0.59 10.52 -16.36
CA PRO A 254 -1.33 10.31 -17.58
C PRO A 254 -0.40 10.49 -18.78
N SER A 255 -0.29 9.45 -19.62
CA SER A 255 0.57 9.41 -20.82
C SER A 255 0.45 10.63 -21.75
N SER A 256 -0.63 11.39 -21.65
CA SER A 256 -0.88 12.70 -22.26
C SER A 256 0.25 13.71 -22.02
N LEU A 257 0.81 13.81 -20.80
CA LEU A 257 1.91 14.74 -20.49
C LEU A 257 3.21 14.34 -21.19
N ALA A 258 3.50 13.04 -21.27
CA ALA A 258 4.65 12.53 -22.00
C ALA A 258 4.54 12.82 -23.52
N VAL A 259 3.35 12.67 -24.11
CA VAL A 259 3.11 12.99 -25.53
C VAL A 259 3.23 14.50 -25.79
N LEU A 260 2.78 15.35 -24.87
CA LEU A 260 2.85 16.80 -25.04
C LEU A 260 4.28 17.32 -24.84
N GLY A 261 5.04 16.76 -23.88
CA GLY A 261 6.45 17.03 -23.68
C GLY A 261 7.34 16.57 -24.85
N LEU A 262 7.10 15.36 -25.36
CA LEU A 262 7.78 14.85 -26.56
C LEU A 262 7.37 15.60 -27.83
N GLY A 263 6.09 16.02 -27.91
CA GLY A 263 5.57 16.86 -28.99
C GLY A 263 6.25 18.23 -29.03
N LEU A 264 6.45 18.87 -27.87
CA LEU A 264 7.16 20.15 -27.76
C LEU A 264 8.66 20.01 -28.09
N LEU A 265 9.32 18.95 -27.62
CA LEU A 265 10.71 18.65 -27.97
C LEU A 265 10.87 18.37 -29.48
N GLY A 266 9.92 17.64 -30.07
CA GLY A 266 9.86 17.38 -31.51
C GLY A 266 9.69 18.66 -32.32
N LEU A 267 8.82 19.57 -31.88
CA LEU A 267 8.60 20.88 -32.51
C LEU A 267 9.79 21.83 -32.34
N ALA A 268 10.41 21.85 -31.16
CA ALA A 268 11.62 22.63 -30.91
C ALA A 268 12.82 22.12 -31.75
N GLY A 269 12.94 20.80 -31.91
CA GLY A 269 13.93 20.17 -32.80
C GLY A 269 13.68 20.49 -34.28
N ALA A 270 12.43 20.43 -34.73
CA ALA A 270 12.04 20.77 -36.10
C ALA A 270 12.18 22.26 -36.42
N ALA A 271 11.87 23.15 -35.47
CA ALA A 271 12.05 24.59 -35.61
C ALA A 271 13.54 24.97 -35.71
N ARG A 272 14.43 24.24 -35.03
CA ARG A 272 15.89 24.47 -35.08
C ARG A 272 16.49 24.01 -36.42
N ARG A 273 15.95 22.97 -37.06
CA ARG A 273 16.34 22.53 -38.42
C ARG A 273 15.93 23.49 -39.54
N ARG A 274 14.91 24.32 -39.34
CA ARG A 274 14.50 25.35 -40.32
C ARG A 274 15.40 26.60 -40.33
N LYS A 275 16.31 26.73 -39.38
CA LYS A 275 17.27 27.85 -39.28
C LYS A 275 18.70 27.49 -39.72
N SER A 276 18.93 26.29 -40.25
CA SER A 276 20.21 25.89 -40.85
C SER A 276 20.08 25.69 -42.35
#